data_AF-A0AAN6RNH5-F1
#
_entry.id   AF-A0AAN6RNH5-F1
#
_cell.length_a   1.000
_cell.length_b   1.000
_cell.length_c   1.000
_cell.angle_alpha   90.00
_cell.angle_beta   90.00
_cell.angle_gamma   90.00
#
_symmetry.space_group_name_H-M   'P 1'
#
loop_
_entity.id
_entity.type
_entity.pdbx_description
1 polymer ?
#
loop_
_entity_poly.entity_id
_entity_poly.type
_entity_poly.pdbx_seq_one_letter_code
_entity_poly.pdbx_strand_id
1 'polypeptide(L)'
;MKQPTTESVQASLSASTLAVPNLAALTSLCRTLRRISFLAEAYVAAQLRWFGADGPGADGPDRAAAAATAPLSRTEWLRVLRAFYRRQIVSNAYAPTERYEFNNRQHWEVEDVAAFSCTYNTDPRFQQGLLGAFEPWEMQQIDHADHFVTRLCVALRLPSREAQDSDEQAAEYYLGRPRPSPRADEPTPIAELEFGPLFSGVERLVRHLWDHPGLASAALRNLPPPEGGARPWGPTPYALNPLCAAWQHSQHEEMLDPARDELEHEQNRTEFAGDALDRVPFGWLDALDGYYATWFGEALYDIPWAALYPETLQERRVKTEVWRSTGLAFWDFDRMRNRP
;
A
#
# COMPACT_ATOMS: atom_id res chain seq x y z
N MET A 1 24.51 9.63 -33.64
CA MET A 1 23.67 10.46 -32.74
C MET A 1 24.60 11.23 -31.82
N LYS A 2 24.50 12.56 -31.77
CA LYS A 2 25.30 13.37 -30.84
C LYS A 2 24.63 13.28 -29.46
N GLN A 3 25.37 12.80 -28.46
CA GLN A 3 24.89 12.83 -27.07
C GLN A 3 24.58 14.29 -26.68
N PRO A 4 23.45 14.57 -26.02
CA PRO A 4 23.17 15.90 -25.51
C PRO A 4 24.28 16.28 -24.54
N THR A 5 24.92 17.43 -24.78
CA THR A 5 25.97 17.96 -23.91
C THR A 5 25.36 18.30 -22.56
N THR A 6 26.08 18.01 -21.48
CA THR A 6 25.70 18.25 -20.07
C THR A 6 25.22 19.69 -19.81
N GLU A 7 25.66 20.65 -20.62
CA GLU A 7 25.23 22.05 -20.59
C GLU A 7 23.76 22.26 -20.98
N SER A 8 23.19 21.43 -21.86
CA SER A 8 21.79 21.53 -22.29
C SER A 8 20.80 21.14 -21.18
N VAL A 9 21.15 20.16 -20.36
CA VAL A 9 20.33 19.71 -19.23
C VAL A 9 20.38 20.74 -18.09
N GLN A 10 21.57 21.32 -17.82
CA GLN A 10 21.73 22.39 -16.84
C GLN A 10 20.98 23.68 -17.24
N ALA A 11 20.95 24.04 -18.53
CA ALA A 11 20.18 25.19 -19.02
C ALA A 11 18.66 25.00 -18.87
N SER A 12 18.18 23.76 -18.95
CA SER A 12 16.75 23.43 -18.83
C SER A 12 16.27 23.43 -17.38
N LEU A 13 17.14 23.02 -16.44
CA LEU A 13 16.86 23.06 -15.00
C LEU A 13 16.99 24.47 -14.40
N SER A 14 17.82 25.34 -14.97
CA SER A 14 18.01 26.72 -14.49
C SER A 14 16.91 27.69 -14.93
N ALA A 15 16.04 27.30 -15.88
CA ALA A 15 14.90 28.12 -16.32
C ALA A 15 13.61 27.90 -15.50
N SER A 16 13.52 26.83 -14.70
CA SER A 16 12.44 26.65 -13.73
C SER A 16 12.77 27.37 -12.43
N THR A 17 12.75 28.71 -12.46
CA THR A 17 12.51 29.49 -11.25
C THR A 17 11.20 29.00 -10.66
N LEU A 18 11.27 28.13 -9.64
CA LEU A 18 10.14 27.64 -8.88
C LEU A 18 9.37 28.85 -8.36
N ALA A 19 8.33 29.24 -9.08
CA ALA A 19 7.47 30.34 -8.67
C ALA A 19 6.96 30.01 -7.27
N VAL A 20 7.19 30.93 -6.32
CA VAL A 20 6.70 30.78 -4.96
C VAL A 20 5.18 30.54 -5.05
N PRO A 21 4.65 29.44 -4.50
CA PRO A 21 3.23 29.13 -4.61
C PRO A 21 2.41 30.27 -4.01
N ASN A 22 1.33 30.67 -4.69
CA ASN A 22 0.44 31.68 -4.15
C ASN A 22 -0.28 31.17 -2.88
N LEU A 23 -0.87 32.09 -2.10
CA LEU A 23 -1.53 31.75 -0.83
C LEU A 23 -2.62 30.68 -0.98
N ALA A 24 -3.37 30.69 -2.09
CA ALA A 24 -4.42 29.71 -2.34
C ALA A 24 -3.83 28.31 -2.57
N ALA A 25 -2.73 28.20 -3.31
CA ALA A 25 -2.00 26.96 -3.53
C ALA A 25 -1.41 26.40 -2.22
N LEU A 26 -0.78 27.26 -1.40
CA LEU A 26 -0.28 26.87 -0.08
C LEU A 26 -1.40 26.40 0.84
N THR A 27 -2.53 27.11 0.85
CA THR A 27 -3.71 26.72 1.64
C THR A 27 -4.25 25.37 1.20
N SER A 28 -4.32 25.12 -0.11
CA SER A 28 -4.73 23.84 -0.67
C SER A 28 -3.78 22.71 -0.24
N LEU A 29 -2.47 22.95 -0.36
CA LEU A 29 -1.44 22.00 0.07
C LEU A 29 -1.55 21.66 1.56
N CYS A 30 -1.69 22.66 2.43
CA CYS A 30 -1.87 22.44 3.86
C CYS A 30 -3.12 21.61 4.17
N ARG A 31 -4.23 21.84 3.46
CA ARG A 31 -5.46 21.03 3.62
C ARG A 31 -5.23 19.59 3.20
N THR A 32 -4.58 19.36 2.06
CA THR A 32 -4.24 18.01 1.57
C THR A 32 -3.33 17.29 2.55
N LEU A 33 -2.26 17.94 3.04
CA LEU A 33 -1.36 17.36 4.03
C LEU A 33 -2.07 17.03 5.34
N ARG A 34 -2.98 17.89 5.82
CA ARG A 34 -3.79 17.61 7.01
C ARG A 34 -4.68 16.37 6.83
N ARG A 35 -5.28 16.19 5.64
CA ARG A 35 -6.11 15.01 5.33
C ARG A 35 -5.28 13.74 5.22
N ILE A 36 -4.09 13.82 4.62
CA ILE A 36 -3.13 12.71 4.58
C ILE A 36 -2.67 12.34 6.00
N SER A 37 -2.39 13.34 6.85
CA SER A 37 -2.05 13.12 8.26
C SER A 37 -3.16 12.37 8.99
N PHE A 38 -4.43 12.76 8.77
CA PHE A 38 -5.57 12.05 9.36
C PHE A 38 -5.62 10.57 8.94
N LEU A 39 -5.40 10.25 7.66
CA LEU A 39 -5.35 8.84 7.22
C LEU A 39 -4.15 8.08 7.79
N ALA A 40 -2.98 8.72 7.89
CA ALA A 40 -1.82 8.15 8.53
C ALA A 40 -2.09 7.86 10.02
N GLU A 41 -2.76 8.77 10.74
CA GLU A 41 -3.15 8.57 12.14
C GLU A 41 -4.13 7.40 12.27
N ALA A 42 -5.14 7.34 11.40
CA ALA A 42 -6.10 6.24 11.37
C ALA A 42 -5.43 4.89 11.07
N TYR A 43 -4.46 4.88 10.15
CA TYR A 43 -3.65 3.72 9.83
C TYR A 43 -2.86 3.24 11.05
N VAL A 44 -2.11 4.14 11.68
CA VAL A 44 -1.30 3.80 12.86
C VAL A 44 -2.18 3.32 14.00
N ALA A 45 -3.32 3.96 14.24
CA ALA A 45 -4.28 3.52 15.26
C ALA A 45 -4.83 2.12 14.97
N ALA A 46 -5.19 1.84 13.71
CA ALA A 46 -5.67 0.52 13.31
C ALA A 46 -4.61 -0.57 13.51
N GLN A 47 -3.35 -0.27 13.14
CA GLN A 47 -2.23 -1.20 13.31
C GLN A 47 -1.84 -1.38 14.78
N LEU A 48 -1.80 -0.32 15.60
CA LEU A 48 -1.56 -0.42 17.04
C LEU A 48 -2.61 -1.29 17.73
N ARG A 49 -3.89 -1.16 17.34
CA ARG A 49 -4.95 -2.02 17.86
C ARG A 49 -4.75 -3.46 17.44
N TRP A 50 -4.37 -3.68 16.18
CA TRP A 50 -4.04 -5.01 15.65
C TRP A 50 -2.96 -5.71 16.47
N PHE A 51 -1.91 -4.98 16.85
CA PHE A 51 -0.77 -5.50 17.58
C PHE A 51 -0.88 -5.41 19.10
N GLY A 52 -1.96 -4.80 19.60
CA GLY A 52 -2.21 -4.59 21.02
C GLY A 52 -3.01 -5.72 21.67
N ALA A 53 -3.68 -5.40 22.77
CA ALA A 53 -4.38 -6.34 23.65
C ALA A 53 -5.53 -7.13 22.98
N ASP A 54 -6.01 -6.68 21.82
CA ASP A 54 -7.07 -7.35 21.07
C ASP A 54 -6.52 -8.22 19.91
N GLY A 55 -5.19 -8.28 19.76
CA GLY A 55 -4.52 -8.98 18.68
C GLY A 55 -4.31 -10.48 18.93
N PRO A 56 -4.09 -11.28 17.86
CA PRO A 56 -3.73 -12.68 17.99
C PRO A 56 -2.39 -12.80 18.75
N GLY A 57 -2.44 -13.25 20.01
CA GLY A 57 -1.28 -13.38 20.90
C GLY A 57 -1.38 -12.65 22.25
N ALA A 58 -2.51 -11.99 22.54
CA ALA A 58 -2.72 -11.24 23.79
C ALA A 58 -2.72 -12.09 25.07
N ASP A 59 -2.94 -13.42 24.97
CA ASP A 59 -3.03 -14.33 26.13
C ASP A 59 -1.66 -14.81 26.66
N GLY A 60 -0.54 -14.28 26.14
CA GLY A 60 0.82 -14.61 26.59
C GLY A 60 1.37 -13.63 27.64
N PRO A 61 2.21 -14.08 28.60
CA PRO A 61 2.77 -13.20 29.64
C PRO A 61 3.78 -12.16 29.08
N ASP A 62 3.26 -10.99 28.73
CA ASP A 62 3.60 -9.68 29.31
C ASP A 62 4.96 -8.98 29.02
N ARG A 63 5.53 -9.10 27.81
CA ARG A 63 6.47 -8.07 27.29
C ARG A 63 6.36 -7.79 25.79
N ALA A 64 6.00 -8.80 24.99
CA ALA A 64 5.91 -8.66 23.53
C ALA A 64 4.76 -7.73 23.09
N ALA A 65 3.60 -7.80 23.75
CA ALA A 65 2.44 -6.95 23.44
C ALA A 65 2.65 -5.46 23.77
N ALA A 66 3.41 -5.15 24.84
CA ALA A 66 3.76 -3.77 25.20
C ALA A 66 4.79 -3.15 24.26
N ALA A 67 5.75 -3.95 23.75
CA ALA A 67 6.73 -3.50 22.76
C ALA A 67 6.08 -3.24 21.39
N ALA A 68 5.11 -4.07 21.00
CA ALA A 68 4.38 -3.94 19.73
C ALA A 68 3.42 -2.74 19.69
N THR A 69 3.11 -2.13 20.84
CA THR A 69 2.24 -0.94 20.95
C THR A 69 2.99 0.35 21.26
N ALA A 70 4.33 0.31 21.27
CA ALA A 70 5.13 1.51 21.48
C ALA A 70 4.84 2.56 20.38
N PRO A 71 4.83 3.87 20.73
CA PRO A 71 4.66 4.92 19.74
C PRO A 71 5.69 4.83 18.62
N LEU A 72 5.28 5.30 17.44
CA LEU A 72 6.18 5.39 16.29
C LEU A 72 7.28 6.41 16.56
N SER A 73 8.48 6.07 16.09
CA SER A 73 9.54 7.04 15.93
C SER A 73 9.11 8.12 14.92
N ARG A 74 9.79 9.27 14.97
CA ARG A 74 9.54 10.35 14.00
C ARG A 74 9.79 9.87 12.56
N THR A 75 10.80 9.04 12.32
CA THR A 75 11.10 8.52 10.99
C THR A 75 9.98 7.60 10.51
N GLU A 76 9.53 6.66 11.34
CA GLU A 76 8.43 5.73 11.02
C GLU A 76 7.16 6.52 10.68
N TRP A 77 6.81 7.51 11.50
CA TRP A 77 5.70 8.41 11.22
C TRP A 77 5.81 9.12 9.87
N LEU A 78 7.00 9.67 9.57
CA LEU A 78 7.25 10.33 8.29
C LEU A 78 7.19 9.36 7.09
N ARG A 79 7.58 8.10 7.26
CA ARG A 79 7.42 7.07 6.23
C ARG A 79 5.96 6.75 5.97
N VAL A 80 5.15 6.61 7.02
CA VAL A 80 3.68 6.44 6.88
C VAL A 80 3.09 7.62 6.11
N LEU A 81 3.41 8.85 6.52
CA LEU A 81 2.95 10.05 5.81
C LEU A 81 3.39 10.08 4.34
N ARG A 82 4.66 9.76 4.06
CA ARG A 82 5.22 9.73 2.69
C ARG A 82 4.54 8.67 1.84
N ALA A 83 4.21 7.51 2.41
CA ALA A 83 3.49 6.44 1.74
C ALA A 83 2.08 6.88 1.30
N PHE A 84 1.29 7.48 2.20
CA PHE A 84 -0.03 8.00 1.85
C PHE A 84 0.02 9.15 0.84
N TYR A 85 1.02 10.04 0.97
CA TYR A 85 1.22 11.12 0.02
C TYR A 85 1.55 10.60 -1.38
N ARG A 86 2.47 9.63 -1.48
CA ARG A 86 2.83 8.98 -2.75
C ARG A 86 1.68 8.18 -3.34
N ARG A 87 0.94 7.45 -2.50
CA ARG A 87 -0.29 6.79 -2.92
C ARG A 87 -1.25 7.79 -3.57
N GLN A 88 -1.42 8.98 -3.00
CA GLN A 88 -2.26 10.00 -3.63
C GLN A 88 -1.69 10.52 -4.96
N ILE A 89 -0.37 10.66 -5.11
CA ILE A 89 0.25 10.98 -6.40
C ILE A 89 -0.09 9.90 -7.42
N VAL A 90 0.11 8.63 -7.06
CA VAL A 90 -0.21 7.49 -7.93
C VAL A 90 -1.70 7.50 -8.27
N SER A 91 -2.60 7.60 -7.29
CA SER A 91 -4.06 7.66 -7.53
C SER A 91 -4.52 8.88 -8.35
N ASN A 92 -3.80 9.99 -8.33
CA ASN A 92 -4.12 11.16 -9.17
C ASN A 92 -3.63 10.98 -10.60
N ALA A 93 -2.45 10.38 -10.79
CA ALA A 93 -1.94 10.02 -12.11
C ALA A 93 -2.76 8.87 -12.72
N TYR A 94 -3.26 8.00 -11.85
CA TYR A 94 -4.03 6.81 -12.15
C TYR A 94 -5.51 7.04 -11.85
N ALA A 95 -6.25 7.72 -12.72
CA ALA A 95 -7.67 7.97 -12.51
C ALA A 95 -8.50 6.69 -12.77
N PRO A 96 -8.96 5.94 -11.74
CA PRO A 96 -9.65 4.66 -11.95
C PRO A 96 -11.09 4.87 -12.49
N THR A 97 -11.65 6.06 -12.28
CA THR A 97 -13.01 6.43 -12.70
C THR A 97 -13.14 6.55 -14.22
N GLU A 98 -12.06 6.82 -14.96
CA GLU A 98 -12.10 6.86 -16.42
C GLU A 98 -12.15 5.44 -17.04
N ARG A 99 -11.73 4.41 -16.29
CA ARG A 99 -11.72 3.01 -16.78
C ARG A 99 -13.11 2.40 -16.91
N TYR A 100 -14.03 2.81 -16.03
CA TYR A 100 -15.38 2.22 -15.99
C TYR A 100 -16.22 2.64 -17.20
N GLU A 101 -15.92 3.80 -17.81
CA GLU A 101 -16.62 4.29 -19.00
C GLU A 101 -16.11 3.63 -20.29
N PHE A 102 -14.83 3.24 -20.35
CA PHE A 102 -14.22 2.62 -21.52
C PHE A 102 -14.25 1.10 -21.44
N ASN A 103 -15.41 0.47 -21.69
CA ASN A 103 -15.69 -0.98 -21.62
C ASN A 103 -14.76 -1.96 -22.42
N ASN A 104 -13.60 -1.55 -22.91
CA ASN A 104 -12.67 -2.40 -23.64
C ASN A 104 -11.47 -2.79 -22.77
N ARG A 105 -11.64 -3.86 -21.96
CA ARG A 105 -10.65 -4.35 -20.99
C ARG A 105 -9.27 -4.70 -21.55
N GLN A 106 -9.12 -4.79 -22.88
CA GLN A 106 -7.93 -5.34 -23.53
C GLN A 106 -6.79 -4.35 -23.78
N HIS A 107 -6.95 -3.04 -23.53
CA HIS A 107 -5.90 -2.05 -23.85
C HIS A 107 -5.25 -1.39 -22.64
N TRP A 108 -5.80 -1.59 -21.44
CA TRP A 108 -5.30 -0.91 -20.26
C TRP A 108 -3.95 -1.44 -19.79
N GLU A 109 -3.67 -2.73 -20.00
CA GLU A 109 -2.38 -3.33 -19.66
C GLU A 109 -1.22 -2.58 -20.33
N VAL A 110 -1.40 -2.12 -21.57
CA VAL A 110 -0.37 -1.38 -22.32
C VAL A 110 -0.23 0.06 -21.85
N GLU A 111 -1.33 0.76 -21.60
CA GLU A 111 -1.32 2.15 -21.10
C GLU A 111 -0.83 2.23 -19.66
N ASP A 112 -1.17 1.23 -18.84
CA ASP A 112 -0.67 1.08 -17.48
C ASP A 112 0.81 0.75 -17.49
N VAL A 113 1.24 -0.23 -18.28
CA VAL A 113 2.67 -0.50 -18.47
C VAL A 113 3.37 0.76 -18.97
N ALA A 114 2.81 1.56 -19.88
CA ALA A 114 3.46 2.79 -20.37
C ALA A 114 3.50 3.93 -19.33
N ALA A 115 2.45 4.13 -18.55
CA ALA A 115 2.40 5.15 -17.50
C ALA A 115 3.31 4.81 -16.31
N PHE A 116 3.55 3.51 -16.10
CA PHE A 116 4.23 2.98 -14.92
C PHE A 116 5.57 2.31 -15.19
N SER A 117 5.94 2.06 -16.44
CA SER A 117 7.16 1.32 -16.75
C SER A 117 8.40 2.06 -16.24
N CYS A 118 9.15 1.36 -15.41
CA CYS A 118 10.51 1.72 -15.03
C CYS A 118 11.52 1.36 -16.12
N THR A 119 11.08 0.75 -17.23
CA THR A 119 12.01 0.23 -18.22
C THR A 119 12.79 1.40 -18.80
N TYR A 120 14.10 1.32 -18.59
CA TYR A 120 15.12 1.73 -19.55
C TYR A 120 14.76 1.08 -20.89
N ASN A 121 13.74 1.61 -21.57
CA ASN A 121 13.58 1.32 -22.96
C ASN A 121 14.90 1.79 -23.58
N THR A 122 15.55 0.92 -24.34
CA THR A 122 16.86 1.21 -24.98
C THR A 122 16.82 2.48 -25.84
N ASP A 123 15.61 2.99 -26.10
CA ASP A 123 15.35 4.31 -26.60
C ASP A 123 15.28 5.37 -25.47
N PRO A 124 16.32 6.22 -25.31
CA PRO A 124 16.38 7.28 -24.30
C PRO A 124 15.32 8.39 -24.46
N ARG A 125 14.43 8.27 -25.45
CA ARG A 125 13.28 9.18 -25.65
C ARG A 125 12.08 8.84 -24.77
N PHE A 126 11.99 7.62 -24.24
CA PHE A 126 10.93 7.28 -23.30
C PHE A 126 11.32 7.76 -21.90
N GLN A 127 10.58 8.73 -21.38
CA GLN A 127 10.74 9.20 -20.01
C GLN A 127 10.38 8.06 -19.06
N GLN A 128 11.14 7.91 -17.96
CA GLN A 128 10.79 7.00 -16.88
C GLN A 128 9.35 7.26 -16.44
N GLY A 129 8.53 6.21 -16.46
CA GLY A 129 7.17 6.27 -15.93
C GLY A 129 7.18 6.59 -14.43
N LEU A 130 6.00 6.88 -13.87
CA LEU A 130 5.87 7.35 -12.49
C LEU A 130 6.47 6.38 -11.46
N LEU A 131 6.45 5.06 -11.70
CA LEU A 131 7.03 4.08 -10.77
C LEU A 131 8.56 3.99 -10.89
N GLY A 132 9.13 4.34 -12.04
CA GLY A 132 10.58 4.43 -12.21
C GLY A 132 11.21 5.52 -11.36
N ALA A 133 10.40 6.44 -10.84
CA ALA A 133 10.83 7.47 -9.89
C ALA A 133 10.81 7.01 -8.42
N PHE A 134 10.36 5.78 -8.14
CA PHE A 134 10.29 5.23 -6.79
C PHE A 134 11.19 4.00 -6.66
N GLU A 135 11.84 3.89 -5.51
CA GLU A 135 12.53 2.65 -5.17
C GLU A 135 11.52 1.52 -4.90
N PRO A 136 11.88 0.24 -5.10
CA PRO A 136 10.99 -0.91 -4.86
C PRO A 136 10.40 -0.94 -3.44
N TRP A 137 11.21 -0.61 -2.42
CA TRP A 137 10.72 -0.51 -1.05
C TRP A 137 9.73 0.64 -0.87
N GLU A 138 9.86 1.75 -1.62
CA GLU A 138 8.90 2.86 -1.62
C GLU A 138 7.59 2.45 -2.28
N MET A 139 7.66 1.65 -3.35
CA MET A 139 6.50 1.04 -4.00
C MET A 139 5.75 0.10 -3.06
N GLN A 140 6.48 -0.69 -2.28
CA GLN A 140 5.87 -1.51 -1.24
C GLN A 140 5.17 -0.67 -0.19
N GLN A 141 5.72 0.49 0.17
CA GLN A 141 5.06 1.40 1.10
C GLN A 141 3.75 1.96 0.53
N ILE A 142 3.73 2.28 -0.76
CA ILE A 142 2.53 2.72 -1.48
C ILE A 142 1.47 1.60 -1.49
N ASP A 143 1.88 0.35 -1.78
CA ASP A 143 1.01 -0.84 -1.72
C ASP A 143 0.35 -0.97 -0.33
N HIS A 144 1.10 -0.77 0.77
CA HIS A 144 0.52 -0.78 2.12
C HIS A 144 -0.54 0.28 2.34
N ALA A 145 -0.25 1.53 1.96
CA ALA A 145 -1.19 2.62 2.09
C ALA A 145 -2.46 2.36 1.25
N ASP A 146 -2.29 1.86 0.03
CA ASP A 146 -3.41 1.57 -0.86
C ASP A 146 -4.27 0.40 -0.37
N HIS A 147 -3.62 -0.66 0.13
CA HIS A 147 -4.32 -1.79 0.71
C HIS A 147 -5.14 -1.38 1.93
N PHE A 148 -4.60 -0.53 2.80
CA PHE A 148 -5.35 0.04 3.92
C PHE A 148 -6.55 0.87 3.44
N VAL A 149 -6.36 1.78 2.49
CA VAL A 149 -7.45 2.62 1.94
C VAL A 149 -8.54 1.75 1.31
N THR A 150 -8.15 0.73 0.53
CA THR A 150 -9.08 -0.24 -0.06
C THR A 150 -9.95 -0.88 1.02
N ARG A 151 -9.32 -1.39 2.08
CA ARG A 151 -10.02 -2.06 3.17
C ARG A 151 -10.91 -1.13 3.96
N LEU A 152 -10.47 0.11 4.18
CA LEU A 152 -11.27 1.12 4.83
C LEU A 152 -12.52 1.43 3.99
N CYS A 153 -12.38 1.65 2.68
CA CYS A 153 -13.51 1.85 1.78
C CYS A 153 -14.45 0.64 1.74
N VAL A 154 -13.92 -0.59 1.75
CA VAL A 154 -14.73 -1.81 1.84
C VAL A 154 -15.47 -1.87 3.17
N ALA A 155 -14.80 -1.60 4.29
CA ALA A 155 -15.42 -1.59 5.62
C ALA A 155 -16.50 -0.52 5.76
N LEU A 156 -16.38 0.62 5.07
CA LEU A 156 -17.43 1.66 4.97
C LEU A 156 -18.65 1.20 4.15
N ARG A 157 -18.47 0.25 3.22
CA ARG A 157 -19.54 -0.35 2.42
C ARG A 157 -20.22 -1.51 3.12
N LEU A 158 -19.52 -2.16 4.05
CA LEU A 158 -20.08 -3.29 4.78
C LEU A 158 -20.90 -2.78 5.97
N PRO A 159 -22.08 -3.40 6.21
CA PRO A 159 -22.79 -3.22 7.47
C PRO A 159 -21.85 -3.59 8.63
N SER A 160 -21.88 -2.83 9.72
CA SER A 160 -21.01 -3.06 10.89
C SER A 160 -21.08 -4.54 11.32
N ARG A 161 -19.94 -5.18 11.54
CA ARG A 161 -19.83 -6.60 11.94
C ARG A 161 -20.56 -6.90 13.24
N GLU A 162 -20.73 -5.90 14.11
CA GLU A 162 -21.57 -5.99 15.31
C GLU A 162 -23.03 -6.40 14.98
N ALA A 163 -23.50 -6.19 13.74
CA ALA A 163 -24.79 -6.71 13.26
C ALA A 163 -24.71 -8.14 12.71
N GLN A 164 -23.53 -8.61 12.30
CA GLN A 164 -23.30 -9.92 11.67
C GLN A 164 -22.84 -11.02 12.63
N ASP A 165 -22.37 -10.68 13.84
CA ASP A 165 -21.91 -11.64 14.85
C ASP A 165 -23.04 -12.41 15.54
N SER A 166 -24.30 -12.28 15.11
CA SER A 166 -25.22 -13.40 15.30
C SER A 166 -24.95 -14.40 14.19
N ASP A 167 -24.34 -15.54 14.52
CA ASP A 167 -24.16 -16.68 13.60
C ASP A 167 -25.46 -17.02 12.84
N GLU A 168 -26.61 -16.70 13.45
CA GLU A 168 -27.94 -16.75 12.83
C GLU A 168 -28.09 -15.84 11.60
N GLN A 169 -27.60 -14.60 11.59
CA GLN A 169 -27.76 -13.69 10.45
C GLN A 169 -26.85 -14.06 9.27
N ALA A 170 -25.65 -14.57 9.53
CA ALA A 170 -24.81 -15.12 8.47
C ALA A 170 -25.48 -16.34 7.81
N ALA A 171 -26.04 -17.25 8.61
CA ALA A 171 -26.81 -18.38 8.12
C ALA A 171 -28.07 -17.95 7.34
N GLU A 172 -28.80 -16.93 7.82
CA GLU A 172 -29.99 -16.41 7.11
C GLU A 172 -29.66 -15.75 5.76
N TYR A 173 -28.50 -15.10 5.64
CA TYR A 173 -28.03 -14.56 4.36
C TYR A 173 -27.76 -15.67 3.33
N TYR A 174 -27.10 -16.76 3.74
CA TYR A 174 -26.91 -17.92 2.87
C TYR A 174 -28.21 -18.67 2.54
N LEU A 175 -29.22 -18.57 3.40
CA LEU A 175 -30.56 -19.14 3.17
C LEU A 175 -31.48 -18.23 2.33
N GLY A 176 -30.98 -17.09 1.83
CA GLY A 176 -31.74 -16.20 0.96
C GLY A 176 -32.91 -15.48 1.65
N ARG A 177 -32.90 -15.37 2.98
CA ARG A 177 -33.95 -14.62 3.69
C ARG A 177 -33.77 -13.12 3.46
N PRO A 178 -34.87 -12.37 3.24
CA PRO A 178 -34.80 -10.92 3.10
C PRO A 178 -34.26 -10.32 4.38
N ARG A 179 -33.24 -9.48 4.24
CA ARG A 179 -32.58 -8.80 5.36
C ARG A 179 -33.61 -7.95 6.11
N PRO A 180 -33.65 -7.99 7.46
CA PRO A 180 -34.48 -7.06 8.22
C PRO A 180 -34.11 -5.62 7.81
N SER A 181 -35.12 -4.77 7.64
CA SER A 181 -34.89 -3.38 7.26
C SER A 181 -33.97 -2.73 8.30
N PRO A 182 -32.93 -2.00 7.86
CA PRO A 182 -32.01 -1.33 8.78
C PRO A 182 -32.82 -0.41 9.71
N ARG A 183 -32.37 -0.31 10.97
CA ARG A 183 -33.00 0.62 11.92
C ARG A 183 -32.87 2.04 11.36
N ALA A 184 -33.86 2.90 11.62
CA ALA A 184 -33.84 4.29 11.14
C ALA A 184 -32.57 5.07 11.58
N ASP A 185 -31.92 4.61 12.65
CA ASP A 185 -30.73 5.21 13.22
C ASP A 185 -29.42 4.52 12.79
N GLU A 186 -29.47 3.45 12.00
CA GLU A 186 -28.26 2.78 11.52
C GLU A 186 -27.59 3.57 10.39
N PRO A 187 -26.27 3.81 10.47
CA PRO A 187 -25.55 4.51 9.43
C PRO A 187 -25.68 3.73 8.12
N THR A 188 -26.16 4.41 7.07
CA THR A 188 -26.29 3.81 5.74
C THR A 188 -24.89 3.56 5.18
N PRO A 189 -24.56 2.33 4.74
CA PRO A 189 -23.30 2.05 4.09
C PRO A 189 -23.15 2.86 2.79
N ILE A 190 -21.90 3.12 2.38
CA ILE A 190 -21.64 3.87 1.14
C ILE A 190 -22.24 3.13 -0.08
N ALA A 191 -22.77 3.90 -1.03
CA ALA A 191 -23.29 3.35 -2.27
C ALA A 191 -22.13 2.86 -3.17
N GLU A 192 -22.40 1.92 -4.07
CA GLU A 192 -21.39 1.41 -5.00
C GLU A 192 -20.79 2.51 -5.90
N LEU A 193 -21.62 3.45 -6.32
CA LEU A 193 -21.20 4.61 -7.13
C LEU A 193 -20.29 5.59 -6.36
N GLU A 194 -20.31 5.57 -5.03
CA GLU A 194 -19.47 6.43 -4.19
C GLU A 194 -18.10 5.81 -3.92
N PHE A 195 -17.96 4.49 -4.09
CA PHE A 195 -16.73 3.77 -3.77
C PHE A 195 -15.52 4.31 -4.54
N GLY A 196 -15.61 4.39 -5.87
CA GLY A 196 -14.52 4.88 -6.72
C GLY A 196 -14.07 6.31 -6.35
N PRO A 197 -14.99 7.29 -6.27
CA PRO A 197 -14.72 8.64 -5.78
C PRO A 197 -14.05 8.73 -4.41
N LEU A 198 -14.48 7.92 -3.44
CA LEU A 198 -13.88 7.89 -2.10
C LEU A 198 -12.50 7.26 -2.14
N PHE A 199 -12.36 6.17 -2.89
CA PHE A 199 -11.12 5.43 -3.02
C PHE A 199 -10.00 6.27 -3.68
N SER A 200 -10.27 6.96 -4.78
CA SER A 200 -9.24 7.70 -5.53
C SER A 200 -8.88 9.05 -4.89
N GLY A 201 -9.79 9.66 -4.12
CA GLY A 201 -9.62 10.99 -3.57
C GLY A 201 -9.52 11.04 -2.05
N VAL A 202 -8.31 11.23 -1.50
CA VAL A 202 -8.10 11.44 -0.05
C VAL A 202 -9.01 12.52 0.54
N GLU A 203 -9.29 13.60 -0.20
CA GLU A 203 -10.20 14.65 0.25
C GLU A 203 -11.62 14.13 0.49
N ARG A 204 -12.15 13.33 -0.44
CA ARG A 204 -13.52 12.82 -0.35
C ARG A 204 -13.62 11.79 0.77
N LEU A 205 -12.64 10.87 0.87
CA LEU A 205 -12.58 9.89 1.93
C LEU A 205 -12.52 10.53 3.32
N VAL A 206 -11.60 11.47 3.53
CA VAL A 206 -11.47 12.12 4.85
C VAL A 206 -12.70 12.95 5.20
N ARG A 207 -13.29 13.66 4.23
CA ARG A 207 -14.55 14.39 4.46
C ARG A 207 -15.65 13.43 4.90
N HIS A 208 -15.83 12.31 4.19
CA HIS A 208 -16.82 11.30 4.54
C HIS A 208 -16.59 10.73 5.96
N LEU A 209 -15.35 10.44 6.33
CA LEU A 209 -15.02 9.97 7.67
C LEU A 209 -15.30 11.01 8.78
N TRP A 210 -15.13 12.30 8.49
CA TRP A 210 -15.47 13.38 9.42
C TRP A 210 -16.97 13.61 9.55
N ASP A 211 -17.71 13.52 8.44
CA ASP A 211 -19.15 13.74 8.41
C ASP A 211 -19.91 12.54 9.03
N HIS A 212 -19.29 11.36 9.08
CA HIS A 212 -19.89 10.12 9.61
C HIS A 212 -19.00 9.44 10.66
N PRO A 213 -18.76 10.05 11.84
CA PRO A 213 -17.80 9.54 12.82
C PRO A 213 -18.16 8.15 13.38
N GLY A 214 -19.45 7.84 13.52
CA GLY A 214 -19.90 6.50 13.95
C GLY A 214 -19.55 5.41 12.93
N LEU A 215 -19.79 5.67 11.64
CA LEU A 215 -19.43 4.78 10.55
C LEU A 215 -17.91 4.65 10.42
N ALA A 216 -17.18 5.77 10.52
CA ALA A 216 -15.72 5.78 10.50
C ALA A 216 -15.13 4.92 11.62
N SER A 217 -15.63 5.08 12.85
CA SER A 217 -15.19 4.30 14.01
C SER A 217 -15.49 2.81 13.83
N ALA A 218 -16.71 2.46 13.39
CA ALA A 218 -17.09 1.09 13.10
C ALA A 218 -16.22 0.47 11.99
N ALA A 219 -16.02 1.17 10.87
CA ALA A 219 -15.19 0.71 9.76
C ALA A 219 -13.74 0.49 10.20
N LEU A 220 -13.17 1.43 10.95
CA LEU A 220 -11.82 1.30 11.49
C LEU A 220 -11.72 0.13 12.47
N ARG A 221 -12.73 -0.13 13.31
CA ARG A 221 -12.78 -1.31 14.21
C ARG A 221 -12.88 -2.62 13.45
N ASN A 222 -13.68 -2.65 12.40
CA ASN A 222 -13.98 -3.84 11.61
C ASN A 222 -12.96 -4.11 10.50
N LEU A 223 -11.89 -3.31 10.39
CA LEU A 223 -10.78 -3.63 9.51
C LEU A 223 -10.28 -5.05 9.87
N PRO A 224 -10.31 -6.00 8.91
CA PRO A 224 -9.97 -7.36 9.24
C PRO A 224 -8.51 -7.49 9.72
N PRO A 225 -8.10 -8.69 10.15
CA PRO A 225 -6.73 -9.10 10.10
C PRO A 225 -6.04 -8.84 8.78
N PRO A 226 -4.76 -8.48 8.80
CA PRO A 226 -3.93 -8.62 7.64
C PRO A 226 -3.44 -10.08 7.44
N GLU A 227 -4.15 -11.08 7.99
CA GLU A 227 -3.81 -12.51 7.92
C GLU A 227 -3.81 -13.09 6.49
N GLY A 228 -2.89 -14.05 6.32
CA GLY A 228 -2.50 -14.70 5.08
C GLY A 228 -3.39 -15.79 4.50
N GLY A 229 -4.66 -15.84 4.92
CA GLY A 229 -5.60 -16.85 4.46
C GLY A 229 -6.66 -16.23 3.57
N ALA A 230 -6.45 -16.27 2.25
CA ALA A 230 -7.43 -16.01 1.20
C ALA A 230 -8.28 -14.74 1.37
N ARG A 231 -8.00 -13.71 0.55
CA ARG A 231 -8.87 -12.54 0.47
C ARG A 231 -10.32 -13.00 0.18
N PRO A 232 -11.31 -12.68 1.03
CA PRO A 232 -12.71 -12.80 0.62
C PRO A 232 -13.07 -11.77 -0.47
N TRP A 233 -12.19 -10.80 -0.71
CA TRP A 233 -12.34 -9.75 -1.70
C TRP A 233 -11.35 -9.99 -2.84
N GLY A 234 -11.87 -10.42 -3.99
CA GLY A 234 -11.09 -10.43 -5.23
C GLY A 234 -10.50 -9.05 -5.52
N PRO A 235 -9.50 -8.95 -6.43
CA PRO A 235 -8.94 -7.67 -6.84
C PRO A 235 -10.07 -6.71 -7.21
N THR A 236 -10.23 -5.63 -6.45
CA THR A 236 -11.18 -4.59 -6.83
C THR A 236 -10.58 -3.84 -8.02
N PRO A 237 -11.37 -3.38 -9.00
CA PRO A 237 -10.86 -2.60 -10.12
C PRO A 237 -10.23 -1.26 -9.69
N TYR A 238 -10.40 -0.91 -8.42
CA TYR A 238 -9.90 0.30 -7.82
C TYR A 238 -8.51 0.12 -7.19
N ALA A 239 -8.22 -1.06 -6.63
CA ALA A 239 -6.91 -1.31 -6.01
C ALA A 239 -5.77 -1.04 -7.00
N LEU A 240 -4.63 -0.56 -6.51
CA LEU A 240 -3.42 -0.42 -7.32
C LEU A 240 -2.77 -1.77 -7.62
N ASN A 241 -3.10 -2.81 -6.85
CA ASN A 241 -2.48 -4.13 -6.93
C ASN A 241 -2.61 -4.85 -8.31
N PRO A 242 -3.75 -4.80 -9.04
CA PRO A 242 -3.84 -5.28 -10.42
C PRO A 242 -2.83 -4.65 -11.39
N LEU A 243 -2.42 -3.39 -11.16
CA LEU A 243 -1.40 -2.72 -11.98
C LEU A 243 -0.02 -3.28 -11.72
N CYS A 244 0.28 -3.48 -10.44
CA CYS A 244 1.54 -4.04 -9.99
C CYS A 244 1.68 -5.45 -10.57
N ALA A 245 0.61 -6.25 -10.55
CA ALA A 245 0.59 -7.59 -11.12
C ALA A 245 0.79 -7.60 -12.65
N ALA A 246 0.13 -6.72 -13.41
CA ALA A 246 0.32 -6.64 -14.87
C ALA A 246 1.72 -6.16 -15.28
N TRP A 247 2.24 -5.13 -14.59
CA TRP A 247 3.62 -4.68 -14.77
C TRP A 247 4.60 -5.79 -14.39
N GLN A 248 4.41 -6.46 -13.25
CA GLN A 248 5.29 -7.54 -12.79
C GLN A 248 5.22 -8.77 -13.69
N HIS A 249 4.05 -9.11 -14.22
CA HIS A 249 3.90 -10.19 -15.19
C HIS A 249 4.66 -9.89 -16.47
N SER A 250 4.54 -8.67 -17.02
CA SER A 250 5.33 -8.28 -18.20
C SER A 250 6.83 -8.23 -17.91
N GLN A 251 7.26 -7.74 -16.74
CA GLN A 251 8.68 -7.83 -16.33
C GLN A 251 9.13 -9.29 -16.15
N HIS A 252 8.29 -10.18 -15.60
CA HIS A 252 8.62 -11.61 -15.47
C HIS A 252 8.77 -12.27 -16.84
N GLU A 253 7.99 -11.89 -17.86
CA GLU A 253 8.18 -12.48 -19.20
C GLU A 253 9.40 -11.90 -19.93
N GLU A 254 9.74 -10.63 -19.69
CA GLU A 254 10.81 -9.91 -20.43
C GLU A 254 12.18 -9.88 -19.72
N MET A 255 12.23 -10.01 -18.39
CA MET A 255 13.44 -9.82 -17.56
C MET A 255 13.92 -11.08 -16.84
N LEU A 256 13.46 -12.29 -17.21
CA LEU A 256 14.10 -13.53 -16.77
C LEU A 256 15.49 -13.64 -17.40
N ASP A 257 16.45 -12.90 -16.84
CA ASP A 257 17.88 -13.14 -17.01
C ASP A 257 18.43 -13.63 -15.67
N PRO A 258 18.40 -14.96 -15.43
CA PRO A 258 18.90 -15.54 -14.20
C PRO A 258 20.36 -15.16 -13.90
N ALA A 259 21.18 -14.90 -14.92
CA ALA A 259 22.57 -14.51 -14.73
C ALA A 259 22.69 -13.05 -14.27
N ARG A 260 21.81 -12.16 -14.74
CA ARG A 260 21.70 -10.80 -14.20
C ARG A 260 21.19 -10.81 -12.76
N ASP A 261 20.14 -11.58 -12.48
CA ASP A 261 19.59 -11.69 -11.14
C ASP A 261 20.61 -12.28 -10.16
N GLU A 262 21.38 -13.29 -10.58
CA GLU A 262 22.46 -13.90 -9.80
C GLU A 262 23.63 -12.92 -9.59
N LEU A 263 23.98 -12.11 -10.59
CA LEU A 263 25.00 -11.06 -10.47
C LEU A 263 24.55 -9.92 -9.54
N GLU A 264 23.32 -9.43 -9.70
CA GLU A 264 22.72 -8.45 -8.81
C GLU A 264 22.62 -9.01 -7.39
N HIS A 265 22.36 -10.31 -7.24
CA HIS A 265 22.27 -11.00 -5.96
C HIS A 265 23.62 -11.09 -5.24
N GLU A 266 24.68 -11.51 -5.94
CA GLU A 266 26.04 -11.61 -5.37
C GLU A 266 26.62 -10.23 -5.03
N GLN A 267 26.21 -9.18 -5.73
CA GLN A 267 26.77 -7.84 -5.61
C GLN A 267 25.97 -6.89 -4.71
N ASN A 268 24.66 -7.11 -4.52
CA ASN A 268 23.76 -6.13 -3.89
C ASN A 268 23.24 -6.54 -2.50
N ARG A 269 24.06 -7.21 -1.69
CA ARG A 269 23.73 -7.32 -0.27
C ARG A 269 23.77 -5.92 0.34
N THR A 270 22.61 -5.43 0.74
CA THR A 270 22.45 -4.09 1.26
C THR A 270 22.56 -4.15 2.78
N GLU A 271 23.63 -3.57 3.33
CA GLU A 271 23.76 -3.42 4.77
C GLU A 271 22.78 -2.37 5.29
N PHE A 272 22.21 -2.62 6.47
CA PHE A 272 21.35 -1.64 7.12
C PHE A 272 22.18 -0.42 7.54
N ALA A 273 22.01 0.68 6.80
CA ALA A 273 22.72 1.93 7.05
C ALA A 273 21.97 2.85 8.04
N GLY A 274 20.98 2.37 8.78
CA GLY A 274 20.22 3.16 9.75
C GLY A 274 18.88 3.69 9.24
N ASP A 275 18.08 4.21 10.17
CA ASP A 275 16.67 4.51 9.97
C ASP A 275 16.40 5.94 9.49
N ALA A 276 16.86 6.24 8.26
CA ALA A 276 16.57 7.51 7.60
C ALA A 276 15.39 7.42 6.63
N LEU A 277 14.76 8.56 6.31
CA LEU A 277 13.56 8.62 5.47
C LEU A 277 13.83 8.22 4.01
N ASP A 278 15.05 8.46 3.54
CA ASP A 278 15.56 8.23 2.19
C ASP A 278 16.36 6.92 2.07
N ARG A 279 16.38 6.10 3.13
CA ARG A 279 17.07 4.81 3.16
C ARG A 279 16.08 3.66 3.20
N VAL A 280 16.54 2.52 2.72
CA VAL A 280 15.80 1.26 2.76
C VAL A 280 15.41 0.95 4.21
N PRO A 281 14.12 0.73 4.51
CA PRO A 281 13.68 0.41 5.86
C PRO A 281 14.23 -0.95 6.29
N PHE A 282 14.54 -1.09 7.58
CA PHE A 282 15.09 -2.34 8.10
C PHE A 282 14.23 -3.56 7.76
N GLY A 283 12.90 -3.49 7.96
CA GLY A 283 12.05 -4.65 7.71
C GLY A 283 11.96 -5.08 6.25
N TRP A 284 12.28 -4.21 5.28
CA TRP A 284 12.47 -4.62 3.90
C TRP A 284 13.72 -5.50 3.75
N LEU A 285 14.84 -5.07 4.34
CA LEU A 285 16.07 -5.85 4.34
C LEU A 285 15.87 -7.17 5.11
N ASP A 286 15.25 -7.15 6.28
CA ASP A 286 14.99 -8.36 7.08
C ASP A 286 14.09 -9.36 6.34
N ALA A 287 12.98 -8.90 5.74
CA ALA A 287 12.10 -9.75 4.95
C ALA A 287 12.79 -10.39 3.73
N LEU A 288 13.83 -9.73 3.22
CA LEU A 288 14.60 -10.19 2.07
C LEU A 288 16.00 -10.67 2.44
N ASP A 289 16.30 -10.95 3.72
CA ASP A 289 17.62 -11.41 4.20
C ASP A 289 18.82 -10.54 3.76
N GLY A 290 18.59 -9.23 3.66
CA GLY A 290 19.55 -8.21 3.24
C GLY A 290 19.68 -8.07 1.72
N TYR A 291 18.92 -8.83 0.93
CA TYR A 291 18.92 -8.72 -0.52
C TYR A 291 18.05 -7.56 -0.99
N TYR A 292 18.58 -6.78 -1.93
CA TYR A 292 17.78 -5.83 -2.68
C TYR A 292 16.94 -6.59 -3.71
N ALA A 293 15.65 -6.26 -3.80
CA ALA A 293 14.76 -6.78 -4.83
C ALA A 293 14.10 -5.61 -5.56
N THR A 294 13.97 -5.71 -6.89
CA THR A 294 13.18 -4.78 -7.71
C THR A 294 11.68 -5.09 -7.69
N TRP A 295 11.31 -6.18 -7.02
CA TRP A 295 9.97 -6.74 -6.92
C TRP A 295 9.25 -6.12 -5.70
N PHE A 296 7.94 -5.98 -5.75
CA PHE A 296 7.12 -5.46 -4.64
C PHE A 296 5.70 -6.06 -4.71
N GLY A 297 4.82 -5.76 -3.75
CA GLY A 297 3.44 -6.24 -3.73
C GLY A 297 3.33 -7.76 -3.69
N GLU A 298 2.49 -8.33 -4.56
CA GLU A 298 2.30 -9.79 -4.67
C GLU A 298 3.48 -10.52 -5.31
N ALA A 299 4.21 -9.88 -6.23
CA ALA A 299 5.32 -10.56 -6.89
C ALA A 299 6.49 -10.88 -5.95
N LEU A 300 6.56 -10.27 -4.75
CA LEU A 300 7.50 -10.71 -3.72
C LEU A 300 7.35 -12.20 -3.36
N TYR A 301 6.19 -12.83 -3.59
CA TYR A 301 5.98 -14.26 -3.35
C TYR A 301 6.62 -15.18 -4.39
N ASP A 302 6.94 -14.64 -5.55
CA ASP A 302 7.36 -15.40 -6.74
C ASP A 302 8.79 -15.05 -7.16
N ILE A 303 9.58 -14.46 -6.25
CA ILE A 303 10.97 -14.15 -6.50
C ILE A 303 11.74 -15.43 -6.86
N PRO A 304 12.28 -15.56 -8.09
CA PRO A 304 12.83 -16.84 -8.58
C PRO A 304 13.97 -17.39 -7.71
N TRP A 305 14.85 -16.51 -7.22
CA TRP A 305 15.97 -16.90 -6.35
C TRP A 305 15.55 -17.28 -4.93
N ALA A 306 14.28 -17.08 -4.54
CA ALA A 306 13.80 -17.57 -3.26
C ALA A 306 13.88 -19.09 -3.12
N ALA A 307 13.83 -19.81 -4.25
CA ALA A 307 13.97 -21.26 -4.28
C ALA A 307 15.41 -21.76 -4.04
N LEU A 308 16.42 -20.88 -4.05
CA LEU A 308 17.84 -21.25 -3.92
C LEU A 308 18.31 -21.40 -2.47
N TYR A 309 17.46 -21.10 -1.48
CA TYR A 309 17.84 -21.01 -0.07
C TYR A 309 17.38 -22.23 0.76
N PRO A 310 18.07 -22.52 1.88
CA PRO A 310 17.71 -23.63 2.77
C PRO A 310 16.45 -23.35 3.60
N GLU A 311 16.05 -22.07 3.75
CA GLU A 311 14.71 -21.73 4.24
C GLU A 311 13.66 -22.27 3.27
N THR A 312 12.60 -22.85 3.80
CA THR A 312 11.51 -23.29 2.92
C THR A 312 10.90 -22.07 2.23
N LEU A 313 10.54 -22.18 0.96
CA LEU A 313 9.77 -21.16 0.24
C LEU A 313 8.54 -20.70 1.04
N GLN A 314 7.98 -21.58 1.88
CA GLN A 314 6.92 -21.29 2.82
C GLN A 314 7.35 -20.30 3.93
N GLU A 315 8.50 -20.47 4.58
CA GLU A 315 8.99 -19.55 5.62
C GLU A 315 9.21 -18.15 5.08
N ARG A 316 9.75 -18.03 3.86
CA ARG A 316 9.95 -16.73 3.22
C ARG A 316 8.63 -16.06 2.83
N ARG A 317 7.68 -16.84 2.32
CA ARG A 317 6.31 -16.36 2.08
C ARG A 317 5.69 -15.84 3.37
N VAL A 318 5.85 -16.57 4.48
CA VAL A 318 5.38 -16.13 5.80
C VAL A 318 6.08 -14.82 6.23
N LYS A 319 7.41 -14.71 6.15
CA LYS A 319 8.11 -13.44 6.50
C LYS A 319 7.64 -12.26 5.64
N THR A 320 7.54 -12.47 4.34
CA THR A 320 7.06 -11.46 3.38
C THR A 320 5.62 -11.08 3.68
N GLU A 321 4.78 -12.05 4.00
CA GLU A 321 3.40 -11.83 4.40
C GLU A 321 3.28 -11.11 5.73
N VAL A 322 4.13 -11.43 6.72
CA VAL A 322 4.21 -10.69 7.98
C VAL A 322 4.62 -9.25 7.72
N TRP A 323 5.67 -9.01 6.91
CA TRP A 323 6.03 -7.67 6.42
C TRP A 323 4.84 -6.98 5.77
N ARG A 324 4.15 -7.69 4.88
CA ARG A 324 3.04 -7.10 4.15
C ARG A 324 1.85 -6.76 5.04
N SER A 325 1.65 -7.55 6.08
CA SER A 325 0.48 -7.50 6.92
C SER A 325 0.60 -6.48 8.05
N THR A 326 1.78 -6.38 8.63
CA THR A 326 2.16 -5.41 9.68
C THR A 326 2.40 -4.00 9.16
N GLY A 327 2.73 -3.89 7.87
CA GLY A 327 2.89 -2.64 7.14
C GLY A 327 3.99 -1.73 7.69
N LEU A 328 3.78 -0.42 7.57
CA LEU A 328 4.81 0.63 7.59
C LEU A 328 5.41 0.98 8.95
N ALA A 329 4.78 0.51 10.03
CA ALA A 329 4.85 1.14 11.34
C ALA A 329 5.47 0.24 12.43
N PHE A 330 5.79 -1.02 12.15
CA PHE A 330 6.12 -2.00 13.21
C PHE A 330 7.36 -2.84 12.94
N TRP A 331 8.47 -2.22 12.52
CA TRP A 331 9.67 -2.97 12.11
C TRP A 331 10.95 -2.53 12.80
N ASP A 332 10.82 -2.25 14.08
CA ASP A 332 11.91 -2.38 15.04
C ASP A 332 12.04 -3.89 15.37
N PHE A 333 13.17 -4.49 15.00
CA PHE A 333 13.45 -5.93 15.17
C PHE A 333 13.21 -6.41 16.60
N ASP A 334 13.52 -5.57 17.60
CA ASP A 334 13.33 -5.87 19.02
C ASP A 334 11.85 -5.85 19.43
N ARG A 335 11.00 -5.10 18.72
CA ARG A 335 9.53 -5.10 18.92
C ARG A 335 8.86 -6.35 18.33
N MET A 336 9.44 -6.95 17.29
CA MET A 336 8.84 -8.08 16.56
C MET A 336 9.38 -9.46 16.96
N ARG A 337 10.67 -9.58 17.30
CA ARG A 337 11.34 -10.86 17.56
C ARG A 337 11.00 -11.54 18.89
N ASN A 338 10.41 -10.81 19.86
CA ASN A 338 10.00 -11.39 21.14
C ASN A 338 8.68 -12.19 21.08
N ARG A 339 8.22 -12.58 19.88
CA ARG A 339 7.09 -13.49 19.71
C ARG A 339 7.58 -14.94 19.87
N PRO A 340 7.03 -15.72 20.81
CA PRO A 340 7.34 -17.15 20.94
C PRO A 340 6.89 -17.95 19.72
#